data_AF-A0A956IEI1-F1
#
_entry.id   AF-A0A956IEI1-F1
#
_cell.length_a   1.000
_cell.length_b   1.000
_cell.length_c   1.000
_cell.angle_alpha   90.00
_cell.angle_beta   90.00
_cell.angle_gamma   90.00
#
_symmetry.space_group_name_H-M   'P 1'
#
loop_
_entity.id
_entity.type
_entity.pdbx_description
1 polymer ?
#
loop_
_entity_poly.entity_id
_entity_poly.type
_entity_poly.pdbx_seq_one_letter_code
_entity_poly.pdbx_strand_id
1 'polypeptide(L)'
;MTSNPQSTTIDCRGMQCPAPILATAKAAKGLRATGGILQVLADDAAFPLDVKSWCRSAGATMLEIEEGSDGFRATIKIAGEAPTVPAPSRSDATLLDCLGQQCPKPILALAKHARQAEPGSELEVVADDAAFPADLRSWCRSAGAEILSFDDQSTPFRARLRLKGRVATQPLLGGGPGHAPPPPARPVAPVAPAVQPAAVAAIAPVSAVPATPVADHIRIDVSWFAPDERTREMVRAARDARATQLTVVAPDPTFNSVLLGWCAAEGHTLRSLNGSGPVIAEIGLDVHRLGTSLGQAVTALAPIAPAQAEPQVTALAAPGANNCALLVMHNDHEALLAALLIANGAAASGMDVTMFFTFWGLNLLRGDRPNPNAPKEKVSFIQRMFKWMMPKGPKRQALGQMNFGGVGRGMLDSIMKGQNLMLLPDLLESAQSQGVKFIACTMSMSVMGITKRDLHPYDHLEYGGVAAFVDAARGAGLHMVF
;
A
#
# COMPACT_ATOMS: atom_id res chain seq x y z
N MET A 1 37.36 -15.15 -33.51
CA MET A 1 37.12 -16.35 -32.68
C MET A 1 35.79 -16.15 -31.99
N THR A 2 34.74 -16.84 -32.42
CA THR A 2 33.42 -16.83 -31.79
C THR A 2 33.52 -17.58 -30.46
N SER A 3 33.72 -16.85 -29.37
CA SER A 3 33.72 -17.44 -28.03
C SER A 3 32.35 -18.04 -27.75
N ASN A 4 32.30 -19.36 -27.57
CA ASN A 4 31.10 -20.06 -27.14
C ASN A 4 30.60 -19.41 -25.84
N PRO A 5 29.32 -19.03 -25.71
CA PRO A 5 28.83 -18.40 -24.48
C PRO A 5 29.14 -19.28 -23.28
N GLN A 6 29.69 -18.68 -22.21
CA GLN A 6 29.98 -19.41 -20.97
C GLN A 6 28.69 -20.05 -20.46
N SER A 7 28.70 -21.38 -20.36
CA SER A 7 27.57 -22.17 -19.86
C SER A 7 27.91 -22.69 -18.47
N THR A 8 27.09 -22.34 -17.48
CA THR A 8 27.21 -22.82 -16.10
C THR A 8 25.96 -23.62 -15.77
N THR A 9 26.12 -24.79 -15.13
CA THR A 9 24.99 -25.61 -14.66
C THR A 9 25.02 -25.69 -13.15
N ILE A 10 23.88 -25.49 -12.50
CA ILE A 10 23.70 -25.71 -11.06
C ILE A 10 22.61 -26.77 -10.82
N ASP A 11 22.87 -27.64 -9.84
CA ASP A 11 21.93 -28.67 -9.40
C ASP A 11 21.35 -28.30 -8.03
N CYS A 12 20.06 -28.01 -8.01
CA CYS A 12 19.28 -27.63 -6.85
C CYS A 12 18.20 -28.67 -6.51
N ARG A 13 18.29 -29.89 -7.05
CA ARG A 13 17.38 -30.98 -6.68
C ARG A 13 17.51 -31.31 -5.19
N GLY A 14 16.40 -31.63 -4.55
CA GLY A 14 16.28 -31.82 -3.10
C GLY A 14 16.19 -30.52 -2.29
N MET A 15 16.30 -29.35 -2.92
CA MET A 15 16.12 -28.05 -2.26
C MET A 15 14.68 -27.56 -2.43
N GLN A 16 14.11 -26.95 -1.38
CA GLN A 16 12.79 -26.31 -1.45
C GLN A 16 12.92 -24.79 -1.56
N CYS A 17 11.89 -24.12 -2.08
CA CYS A 17 11.80 -22.66 -2.06
C CYS A 17 12.18 -22.07 -0.68
N PRO A 18 13.03 -21.01 -0.61
CA PRO A 18 13.53 -20.19 -1.72
C PRO A 18 14.89 -20.64 -2.29
N ALA A 19 15.46 -21.74 -1.80
CA ALA A 19 16.86 -22.09 -2.06
C ALA A 19 17.24 -22.22 -3.55
N PRO A 20 16.45 -22.85 -4.44
CA PRO A 20 16.77 -22.91 -5.87
C PRO A 20 16.94 -21.52 -6.51
N ILE A 21 16.10 -20.54 -6.14
CA ILE A 21 16.20 -19.18 -6.67
C ILE A 21 17.37 -18.41 -6.06
N LEU A 22 17.68 -18.62 -4.79
CA LEU A 22 18.89 -18.04 -4.17
C LEU A 22 20.16 -18.57 -4.84
N ALA A 23 20.22 -19.86 -5.12
CA ALA A 23 21.32 -20.49 -5.86
C ALA A 23 21.41 -19.94 -7.29
N THR A 24 20.27 -19.79 -7.97
CA THR A 24 20.16 -19.18 -9.30
C THR A 24 20.70 -17.74 -9.29
N ALA A 25 20.27 -16.92 -8.34
CA ALA A 25 20.72 -15.54 -8.20
C ALA A 25 22.23 -15.43 -7.92
N LYS A 26 22.77 -16.32 -7.07
CA LYS A 26 24.21 -16.39 -6.77
C LYS A 26 25.02 -16.76 -8.02
N ALA A 27 24.60 -17.80 -8.76
CA ALA A 27 25.26 -18.23 -9.99
C ALA A 27 25.19 -17.15 -11.08
N ALA A 28 24.02 -16.52 -11.24
CA ALA A 28 23.82 -15.43 -12.19
C ALA A 28 24.72 -14.22 -11.90
N LYS A 29 24.94 -13.88 -10.62
CA LYS A 29 25.88 -12.81 -10.24
C LYS A 29 27.29 -13.07 -10.77
N GLY A 30 27.75 -14.33 -10.75
CA GLY A 30 29.05 -14.71 -11.31
C GLY A 30 29.14 -14.57 -12.83
N LEU A 31 28.01 -14.67 -13.53
CA LEU A 31 27.94 -14.57 -15.00
C LEU A 31 27.71 -13.14 -15.52
N ARG A 32 27.39 -12.17 -14.65
CA ARG A 32 27.09 -10.79 -15.09
C ARG A 32 28.27 -10.09 -15.75
N ALA A 33 29.51 -10.44 -15.41
CA ALA A 33 30.69 -9.79 -15.98
C ALA A 33 30.91 -10.11 -17.48
N THR A 34 30.54 -11.31 -17.92
CA THR A 34 30.80 -11.80 -19.29
C THR A 34 29.52 -12.05 -20.08
N GLY A 35 28.38 -12.15 -19.40
CA GLY A 35 27.17 -12.72 -19.95
C GLY A 35 27.34 -14.23 -20.14
N GLY A 36 26.23 -14.96 -20.19
CA GLY A 36 26.30 -16.41 -20.35
C GLY A 36 24.96 -17.10 -20.26
N ILE A 37 25.02 -18.43 -20.33
CA ILE A 37 23.89 -19.32 -20.16
C ILE A 37 24.01 -19.99 -18.79
N LEU A 38 22.94 -19.93 -18.01
CA LEU A 38 22.79 -20.61 -16.73
C LEU A 38 21.72 -21.71 -16.88
N GLN A 39 22.11 -22.96 -16.68
CA GLN A 39 21.20 -24.08 -16.54
C GLN A 39 20.96 -24.37 -15.06
N VAL A 40 19.69 -24.53 -14.69
CA VAL A 40 19.28 -24.81 -13.31
C VAL A 40 18.43 -26.07 -13.29
N LEU A 41 18.85 -27.07 -12.51
CA LEU A 41 18.08 -28.28 -12.23
C LEU A 41 17.41 -28.15 -10.87
N ALA A 42 16.10 -28.37 -10.79
CA ALA A 42 15.38 -28.29 -9.51
C ALA A 42 14.13 -29.17 -9.55
N ASP A 43 13.78 -29.80 -8.42
CA ASP A 43 12.58 -30.63 -8.25
C ASP A 43 11.51 -29.97 -7.36
N ASP A 44 11.74 -28.73 -6.94
CA ASP A 44 10.77 -27.94 -6.19
C ASP A 44 9.56 -27.56 -7.04
N ALA A 45 8.35 -27.77 -6.50
CA ALA A 45 7.10 -27.54 -7.24
C ALA A 45 6.79 -26.07 -7.53
N ALA A 46 7.39 -25.11 -6.80
CA ALA A 46 7.27 -23.69 -7.11
C ALA A 46 8.28 -23.24 -8.16
N PHE A 47 9.35 -24.00 -8.39
CA PHE A 47 10.46 -23.60 -9.24
C PHE A 47 10.03 -23.07 -10.61
N PRO A 48 9.09 -23.70 -11.36
CA PRO A 48 8.69 -23.18 -12.67
C PRO A 48 8.10 -21.77 -12.64
N LEU A 49 7.28 -21.46 -11.65
CA LEU A 49 6.70 -20.12 -11.49
C LEU A 49 7.75 -19.16 -10.94
N ASP A 50 8.52 -19.60 -9.94
CA ASP A 50 9.52 -18.80 -9.25
C ASP A 50 10.68 -18.39 -10.17
N VAL A 51 11.15 -19.29 -11.03
CA VAL A 51 12.26 -19.01 -11.96
C VAL A 51 11.83 -18.06 -13.08
N LYS A 52 10.59 -18.19 -13.57
CA LYS A 52 9.99 -17.23 -14.51
C LYS A 52 9.87 -15.85 -13.88
N SER A 53 9.39 -15.81 -12.64
CA SER A 53 9.22 -14.58 -11.85
C SER A 53 10.55 -13.92 -11.54
N TRP A 54 11.55 -14.71 -11.12
CA TRP A 54 12.90 -14.24 -10.92
C TRP A 54 13.52 -13.68 -12.20
N CYS A 55 13.35 -14.33 -13.36
CA CYS A 55 13.88 -13.82 -14.63
C CYS A 55 13.32 -12.42 -14.96
N ARG A 56 12.00 -12.22 -14.83
CA ARG A 56 11.36 -10.91 -15.03
C ARG A 56 11.93 -9.86 -14.07
N SER A 57 11.97 -10.18 -12.78
CA SER A 57 12.45 -9.28 -11.74
C SER A 57 13.95 -8.97 -11.82
N ALA A 58 14.76 -9.92 -12.30
CA ALA A 58 16.22 -9.79 -12.39
C ALA A 58 16.71 -9.25 -13.74
N GLY A 59 15.81 -9.05 -14.72
CA GLY A 59 16.18 -8.67 -16.08
C GLY A 59 16.91 -9.77 -16.86
N ALA A 60 16.72 -11.04 -16.48
CA ALA A 60 17.27 -12.19 -17.17
C ALA A 60 16.27 -12.74 -18.20
N THR A 61 16.77 -13.38 -19.27
CA THR A 61 15.91 -13.96 -20.30
C THR A 61 15.77 -15.46 -20.08
N MET A 62 14.58 -15.93 -19.77
CA MET A 62 14.29 -17.37 -19.80
C MET A 62 14.30 -17.84 -21.26
N LEU A 63 15.17 -18.79 -21.59
CA LEU A 63 15.19 -19.39 -22.93
C LEU A 63 14.23 -20.57 -23.01
N GLU A 64 14.30 -21.46 -22.02
CA GLU A 64 13.53 -22.70 -22.03
C GLU A 64 13.35 -23.24 -20.61
N ILE A 65 12.24 -23.94 -20.38
CA ILE A 65 12.02 -24.76 -19.19
C ILE A 65 11.40 -26.09 -19.59
N GLU A 66 12.07 -27.19 -19.24
CA GLU A 66 11.63 -28.55 -19.50
C GLU A 66 11.22 -29.22 -18.19
N GLU A 67 10.16 -30.03 -18.24
CA GLU A 67 9.73 -30.91 -17.15
C GLU A 67 10.08 -32.35 -17.52
N GLY A 68 10.84 -33.02 -16.65
CA GLY A 68 11.26 -34.42 -16.81
C GLY A 68 10.94 -35.26 -15.57
N SER A 69 11.35 -36.53 -15.58
CA SER A 69 11.13 -37.46 -14.45
C SER A 69 11.80 -37.02 -13.15
N ASP A 70 12.91 -36.27 -13.26
CA ASP A 70 13.78 -35.91 -12.16
C ASP A 70 13.61 -34.42 -11.74
N GLY A 71 12.49 -33.80 -12.14
CA GLY A 71 12.18 -32.39 -11.88
C GLY A 71 12.27 -31.53 -13.14
N PHE A 72 12.62 -30.26 -12.95
CA PHE A 72 12.66 -29.21 -13.97
C PHE A 72 14.09 -28.84 -14.35
N ARG A 73 14.28 -28.53 -15.64
CA ARG A 73 15.51 -27.95 -16.18
C ARG A 73 15.18 -26.60 -16.81
N ALA A 74 15.66 -25.52 -16.21
CA ALA A 74 15.51 -24.17 -16.77
C ALA A 74 16.83 -23.72 -17.40
N THR A 75 16.77 -23.20 -18.62
CA THR A 75 17.89 -22.59 -19.33
C THR A 75 17.67 -21.09 -19.42
N ILE A 76 18.57 -20.32 -18.80
CA ILE A 76 18.42 -18.87 -18.62
C ILE A 76 19.61 -18.17 -19.25
N LYS A 77 19.37 -17.15 -20.07
CA LYS A 77 20.40 -16.25 -20.57
C LYS A 77 20.57 -15.07 -19.63
N ILE A 78 21.79 -14.93 -19.11
CA ILE A 78 22.23 -13.79 -18.31
C ILE A 78 22.91 -12.80 -19.26
N ALA A 79 22.40 -11.57 -19.31
CA ALA A 79 23.05 -10.49 -20.05
C ALA A 79 24.38 -10.14 -19.36
N GLY A 80 25.43 -9.98 -20.17
CA GLY A 80 26.69 -9.39 -19.71
C GLY A 80 26.49 -7.91 -19.50
N GLU A 81 27.04 -7.38 -18.42
CA GLU A 81 27.12 -5.94 -18.19
C GLU A 81 28.09 -5.37 -19.23
N ALA A 82 27.63 -4.44 -20.08
CA ALA A 82 28.51 -3.80 -21.05
C ALA A 82 29.69 -3.16 -20.32
N PRO A 83 30.93 -3.26 -20.84
CA PRO A 83 32.07 -2.61 -20.21
C PRO A 83 31.77 -1.13 -20.06
N THR A 84 31.67 -0.68 -18.82
CA THR A 84 31.56 0.73 -18.50
C THR A 84 32.83 1.41 -18.99
N VAL A 85 32.70 2.19 -20.06
CA VAL A 85 33.76 3.06 -20.55
C VAL A 85 34.20 3.94 -19.38
N PRO A 86 35.51 4.03 -19.07
CA PRO A 86 35.99 4.92 -18.01
C PRO A 86 35.51 6.34 -18.29
N ALA A 87 34.80 6.93 -17.33
CA ALA A 87 34.19 8.24 -17.49
C ALA A 87 35.25 9.32 -17.82
N PRO A 88 34.95 10.29 -18.69
CA PRO A 88 35.81 11.43 -18.90
C PRO A 88 35.93 12.29 -17.63
N SER A 89 37.08 12.94 -17.53
CA SER A 89 37.56 13.78 -16.43
C SER A 89 36.65 14.95 -16.06
N ARG A 90 36.69 15.29 -14.76
CA ARG A 90 36.14 16.46 -14.03
C ARG A 90 35.56 17.59 -14.91
N SER A 91 34.24 17.78 -14.80
CA SER A 91 33.52 19.03 -15.10
C SER A 91 32.94 19.62 -13.80
N ASP A 92 32.66 20.93 -13.82
CA ASP A 92 32.27 21.81 -12.71
C ASP A 92 30.91 21.47 -12.05
N ALA A 93 30.76 20.26 -11.50
CA ALA A 93 29.59 19.88 -10.72
C ALA A 93 29.63 20.57 -9.33
N THR A 94 28.50 21.13 -8.91
CA THR A 94 28.38 21.72 -7.57
C THR A 94 28.47 20.61 -6.52
N LEU A 95 29.31 20.78 -5.48
CA LEU A 95 29.51 19.77 -4.43
C LEU A 95 28.57 20.01 -3.23
N LEU A 96 27.83 18.98 -2.85
CA LEU A 96 27.00 18.91 -1.66
C LEU A 96 27.62 17.94 -0.65
N ASP A 97 28.31 18.49 0.35
CA ASP A 97 28.94 17.74 1.43
C ASP A 97 27.95 17.43 2.56
N CYS A 98 27.69 16.14 2.78
CA CYS A 98 26.83 15.60 3.81
C CYS A 98 27.58 14.67 4.79
N LEU A 99 28.90 14.78 4.88
CA LEU A 99 29.70 13.98 5.82
C LEU A 99 29.31 14.25 7.28
N GLY A 100 29.32 13.19 8.10
CA GLY A 100 28.91 13.20 9.51
C GLY A 100 27.40 13.35 9.74
N GLN A 101 26.59 13.41 8.68
CA GLN A 101 25.13 13.48 8.79
C GLN A 101 24.53 12.07 8.74
N GLN A 102 23.66 11.74 9.69
CA GLN A 102 22.93 10.47 9.70
C GLN A 102 21.53 10.62 9.07
N CYS A 103 20.99 9.51 8.56
CA CYS A 103 19.63 9.42 8.00
C CYS A 103 18.58 10.11 8.91
N PRO A 104 17.69 10.99 8.37
CA PRO A 104 17.43 11.27 6.94
C PRO A 104 18.14 12.51 6.37
N LYS A 105 19.10 13.10 7.10
CA LYS A 105 19.65 14.44 6.80
C LYS A 105 20.29 14.57 5.41
N PRO A 106 21.12 13.62 4.91
CA PRO A 106 21.74 13.75 3.59
C PRO A 106 20.72 13.91 2.44
N ILE A 107 19.60 13.19 2.52
CA ILE A 107 18.56 13.22 1.49
C ILE A 107 17.69 14.47 1.59
N LEU A 108 17.46 14.97 2.81
CA LEU A 108 16.79 16.25 3.00
C LEU A 108 17.64 17.43 2.47
N ALA A 109 18.95 17.39 2.69
CA ALA A 109 19.90 18.36 2.15
C ALA A 109 19.89 18.33 0.61
N LEU A 110 19.94 17.11 0.03
CA LEU A 110 19.81 16.89 -1.40
C LEU A 110 18.48 17.41 -1.96
N ALA A 111 17.35 17.09 -1.33
CA ALA A 111 16.02 17.56 -1.74
C ALA A 111 15.85 19.08 -1.62
N LYS A 112 16.52 19.71 -0.65
CA LYS A 112 16.55 21.17 -0.50
C LYS A 112 17.36 21.81 -1.62
N HIS A 113 18.56 21.29 -1.91
CA HIS A 113 19.41 21.76 -2.99
C HIS A 113 18.70 21.62 -4.35
N ALA A 114 18.10 20.46 -4.61
CA ALA A 114 17.40 20.19 -5.86
C ALA A 114 16.19 21.10 -6.11
N ARG A 115 15.54 21.61 -5.04
CA ARG A 115 14.45 22.60 -5.17
C ARG A 115 14.94 23.98 -5.63
N GLN A 116 16.22 24.28 -5.43
CA GLN A 116 16.83 25.59 -5.70
C GLN A 116 17.72 25.57 -6.96
N ALA A 117 17.98 24.39 -7.53
CA ALA A 117 18.88 24.20 -8.66
C ALA A 117 18.16 24.34 -10.02
N GLU A 118 18.88 24.81 -11.02
CA GLU A 118 18.35 24.93 -12.38
C GLU A 118 18.18 23.56 -13.05
N PRO A 119 17.18 23.39 -13.95
CA PRO A 119 17.02 22.16 -14.69
C PRO A 119 18.26 21.77 -15.50
N GLY A 120 18.69 20.52 -15.38
CA GLY A 120 19.88 20.00 -16.06
C GLY A 120 21.19 20.23 -15.30
N SER A 121 21.17 20.91 -14.16
CA SER A 121 22.35 21.10 -13.30
C SER A 121 22.91 19.77 -12.80
N GLU A 122 24.24 19.72 -12.73
CA GLU A 122 24.98 18.58 -12.19
C GLU A 122 25.42 18.86 -10.74
N LEU A 123 25.16 17.88 -9.88
CA LEU A 123 25.45 17.93 -8.45
C LEU A 123 26.29 16.71 -8.06
N GLU A 124 27.43 16.93 -7.43
CA GLU A 124 28.17 15.89 -6.71
C GLU A 124 27.71 15.87 -5.25
N VAL A 125 27.36 14.71 -4.70
CA VAL A 125 26.95 14.53 -3.30
C VAL A 125 27.91 13.56 -2.63
N VAL A 126 28.38 13.93 -1.44
CA VAL A 126 29.27 13.10 -0.62
C VAL A 126 28.61 12.84 0.73
N ALA A 127 28.50 11.57 1.14
CA ALA A 127 27.92 11.21 2.44
C ALA A 127 28.57 9.93 2.99
N ASP A 128 28.63 9.80 4.31
CA ASP A 128 29.18 8.64 5.03
C ASP A 128 28.12 7.81 5.77
N ASP A 129 26.85 8.22 5.70
CA ASP A 129 25.72 7.47 6.25
C ASP A 129 25.47 6.14 5.52
N ALA A 130 25.35 5.05 6.27
CA ALA A 130 25.20 3.71 5.71
C ALA A 130 23.87 3.50 4.93
N ALA A 131 22.83 4.29 5.19
CA ALA A 131 21.56 4.21 4.46
C ALA A 131 21.58 5.05 3.17
N PHE A 132 22.53 5.99 3.04
CA PHE A 132 22.63 6.90 1.89
C PHE A 132 22.58 6.20 0.52
N PRO A 133 23.24 5.04 0.25
CA PRO A 133 23.14 4.39 -1.04
C PRO A 133 21.73 3.92 -1.41
N ALA A 134 20.96 3.43 -0.44
CA ALA A 134 19.58 3.00 -0.65
C ALA A 134 18.67 4.22 -0.80
N ASP A 135 18.84 5.21 0.07
CA ASP A 135 17.99 6.39 0.11
C ASP A 135 18.21 7.30 -1.11
N LEU A 136 19.45 7.45 -1.57
CA LEU A 136 19.79 8.22 -2.77
C LEU A 136 19.11 7.63 -4.00
N ARG A 137 19.18 6.29 -4.16
CA ARG A 137 18.51 5.59 -5.27
C ARG A 137 16.99 5.77 -5.20
N SER A 138 16.43 5.73 -3.99
CA SER A 138 14.99 5.95 -3.77
C SER A 138 14.58 7.39 -4.12
N TRP A 139 15.35 8.36 -3.65
CA TRP A 139 15.11 9.77 -3.92
C TRP A 139 15.27 10.12 -5.39
N CYS A 140 16.27 9.60 -6.09
CA CYS A 140 16.43 9.86 -7.53
C CYS A 140 15.23 9.35 -8.34
N ARG A 141 14.67 8.19 -7.97
CA ARG A 141 13.44 7.66 -8.59
C ARG A 141 12.23 8.56 -8.36
N SER A 142 12.04 9.09 -7.16
CA SER A 142 10.88 9.94 -6.84
C SER A 142 11.03 11.37 -7.36
N ALA A 143 12.25 11.93 -7.33
CA ALA A 143 12.55 13.27 -7.81
C ALA A 143 12.79 13.35 -9.32
N GLY A 144 12.88 12.20 -10.01
CA GLY A 144 13.20 12.14 -11.44
C GLY A 144 14.62 12.58 -11.78
N ALA A 145 15.54 12.61 -10.81
CA ALA A 145 16.95 12.92 -11.01
C ALA A 145 17.70 11.71 -11.59
N GLU A 146 18.68 11.97 -12.44
CA GLU A 146 19.51 10.95 -13.09
C GLU A 146 20.83 10.78 -12.32
N ILE A 147 21.22 9.54 -12.02
CA ILE A 147 22.52 9.26 -11.41
C ILE A 147 23.55 9.10 -12.54
N LEU A 148 24.48 10.04 -12.66
CA LEU A 148 25.56 10.03 -13.66
C LEU A 148 26.70 9.10 -13.27
N SER A 149 27.05 9.07 -11.98
CA SER A 149 28.02 8.12 -11.42
C SER A 149 27.79 7.92 -9.94
N PHE A 150 28.03 6.73 -9.41
CA PHE A 150 27.89 6.47 -7.98
C PHE A 150 28.91 5.44 -7.51
N ASP A 151 29.79 5.83 -6.59
CA ASP A 151 30.67 4.90 -5.85
C ASP A 151 29.98 4.51 -4.54
N ASP A 152 29.51 3.26 -4.50
CA ASP A 152 28.89 2.63 -3.33
C ASP A 152 29.79 1.61 -2.63
N GLN A 153 31.06 1.49 -3.06
CA GLN A 153 32.01 0.50 -2.56
C GLN A 153 32.99 1.10 -1.54
N SER A 154 33.16 2.42 -1.53
CA SER A 154 34.03 3.12 -0.60
C SER A 154 33.28 4.20 0.18
N THR A 155 33.45 4.23 1.51
CA THR A 155 32.94 5.31 2.37
C THR A 155 34.03 6.37 2.50
N PRO A 156 33.74 7.67 2.27
CA PRO A 156 32.42 8.23 2.02
C PRO A 156 31.91 8.00 0.59
N PHE A 157 30.62 7.68 0.50
CA PHE A 157 29.92 7.45 -0.75
C PHE A 157 29.89 8.74 -1.59
N ARG A 158 30.18 8.62 -2.89
CA ARG A 158 30.19 9.76 -3.83
C ARG A 158 29.26 9.52 -4.99
N ALA A 159 28.30 10.40 -5.18
CA ALA A 159 27.36 10.35 -6.30
C ALA A 159 27.42 11.63 -7.13
N ARG A 160 27.38 11.52 -8.46
CA ARG A 160 27.08 12.65 -9.36
C ARG A 160 25.68 12.46 -9.92
N LEU A 161 24.89 13.52 -9.87
CA LEU A 161 23.48 13.53 -10.22
C LEU A 161 23.23 14.64 -11.25
N ARG A 162 22.30 14.41 -12.17
CA ARG A 162 21.71 15.45 -13.01
C ARG A 162 20.27 15.69 -12.57
N LEU A 163 19.97 16.93 -12.19
CA LEU A 163 18.69 17.30 -11.61
C LEU A 163 17.67 17.69 -12.70
N LYS A 164 16.44 17.17 -12.63
CA LYS A 164 15.32 17.68 -13.42
C LYS A 164 14.68 18.85 -12.66
N GLY A 165 14.94 20.08 -13.09
CA GLY A 165 14.37 21.26 -12.46
C GLY A 165 12.87 21.39 -12.73
N ARG A 166 12.19 22.28 -11.99
CA ARG A 166 10.76 22.56 -12.14
C ARG A 166 10.47 23.35 -13.43
N VAL A 167 9.44 22.94 -14.17
CA VAL A 167 8.75 23.80 -15.14
C VAL A 167 7.95 24.84 -14.35
N ALA A 168 8.27 26.12 -14.51
CA ALA A 168 7.47 27.22 -13.97
C ALA A 168 6.20 27.38 -14.83
N THR A 169 5.01 27.12 -14.27
CA THR A 169 3.74 27.51 -14.88
C THR A 169 3.60 29.04 -14.86
N GLN A 170 3.57 29.68 -16.03
CA GLN A 170 3.30 31.11 -16.17
C GLN A 170 1.88 31.49 -15.74
N PRO A 171 1.65 32.69 -15.16
CA PRO A 171 0.33 33.21 -14.92
C PRO A 171 -0.23 33.86 -16.21
N LEU A 172 -1.39 33.41 -16.67
CA LEU A 172 -2.11 34.07 -17.76
C LEU A 172 -2.85 35.31 -17.22
N LEU A 173 -2.35 36.48 -17.62
CA LEU A 173 -2.96 37.80 -17.45
C LEU A 173 -3.82 38.15 -18.68
N GLY A 174 -5.09 38.48 -18.43
CA GLY A 174 -5.80 39.58 -19.10
C GLY A 174 -6.62 39.32 -20.37
N GLY A 175 -7.93 39.67 -20.31
CA GLY A 175 -8.70 40.13 -21.47
C GLY A 175 -10.18 39.73 -21.51
N GLY A 176 -11.09 40.54 -20.96
CA GLY A 176 -12.53 40.53 -21.30
C GLY A 176 -12.78 41.13 -22.71
N PRO A 177 -14.04 41.46 -23.16
CA PRO A 177 -15.23 41.82 -22.38
C PRO A 177 -16.59 41.28 -22.93
N GLY A 178 -17.72 41.58 -22.27
CA GLY A 178 -19.05 41.57 -22.92
C GLY A 178 -20.24 41.26 -22.00
N HIS A 179 -21.04 42.28 -21.72
CA HIS A 179 -22.17 42.33 -20.77
C HIS A 179 -23.51 41.90 -21.39
N ALA A 180 -24.43 41.30 -20.61
CA ALA A 180 -25.89 41.51 -20.77
C ALA A 180 -26.67 41.12 -19.48
N PRO A 181 -27.66 41.92 -19.02
CA PRO A 181 -28.37 41.75 -17.74
C PRO A 181 -29.63 40.83 -17.84
N PRO A 182 -30.22 40.39 -16.72
CA PRO A 182 -31.22 39.32 -16.69
C PRO A 182 -32.68 39.82 -16.81
N PRO A 183 -33.64 38.96 -17.24
CA PRO A 183 -35.06 39.25 -17.09
C PRO A 183 -35.60 38.83 -15.70
N PRO A 184 -36.69 39.46 -15.21
CA PRO A 184 -37.13 39.38 -13.83
C PRO A 184 -38.03 38.17 -13.53
N ALA A 185 -38.06 37.81 -12.24
CA ALA A 185 -38.81 36.71 -11.65
C ALA A 185 -40.34 36.88 -11.70
N ARG A 186 -41.06 35.75 -11.62
CA ARG A 186 -42.45 35.72 -11.16
C ARG A 186 -42.67 34.66 -10.06
N PRO A 187 -43.58 34.92 -9.09
CA PRO A 187 -43.62 34.24 -7.81
C PRO A 187 -44.69 33.15 -7.76
N VAL A 188 -44.48 32.12 -6.94
CA VAL A 188 -45.58 31.29 -6.42
C VAL A 188 -45.32 30.96 -4.95
N ALA A 189 -46.38 31.14 -4.17
CA ALA A 189 -46.47 31.16 -2.71
C ALA A 189 -46.61 29.74 -2.09
N PRO A 190 -46.59 29.62 -0.75
CA PRO A 190 -46.12 28.42 -0.03
C PRO A 190 -47.24 27.46 0.36
N VAL A 191 -46.87 26.21 0.66
CA VAL A 191 -47.70 25.31 1.47
C VAL A 191 -46.81 24.53 2.45
N ALA A 192 -47.03 24.79 3.74
CA ALA A 192 -46.71 23.90 4.86
C ALA A 192 -48.05 23.36 5.42
N PRO A 193 -48.07 22.23 6.14
CA PRO A 193 -47.91 22.26 7.61
C PRO A 193 -47.07 21.07 8.15
N ALA A 194 -46.16 21.27 9.11
CA ALA A 194 -46.34 21.31 10.58
C ALA A 194 -46.63 19.95 11.26
N VAL A 195 -45.65 19.44 12.02
CA VAL A 195 -45.86 18.62 13.23
C VAL A 195 -44.80 19.00 14.28
N GLN A 196 -45.26 19.15 15.52
CA GLN A 196 -44.60 19.70 16.72
C GLN A 196 -43.80 18.66 17.55
N PRO A 197 -42.99 19.10 18.54
CA PRO A 197 -41.97 18.30 19.20
C PRO A 197 -42.43 17.68 20.54
N ALA A 198 -41.79 16.58 20.95
CA ALA A 198 -41.90 16.03 22.30
C ALA A 198 -40.60 16.26 23.08
N ALA A 199 -40.76 16.82 24.28
CA ALA A 199 -39.72 17.29 25.18
C ALA A 199 -38.95 16.15 25.87
N VAL A 200 -37.65 16.36 26.11
CA VAL A 200 -36.85 15.59 27.07
C VAL A 200 -36.50 16.51 28.24
N ALA A 201 -36.84 16.02 29.44
CA ALA A 201 -36.69 16.72 30.70
C ALA A 201 -35.23 16.91 31.13
N ALA A 202 -34.96 18.06 31.75
CA ALA A 202 -33.69 18.42 32.36
C ALA A 202 -33.44 17.63 33.65
N ILE A 203 -32.22 17.14 33.82
CA ILE A 203 -31.66 16.73 35.12
C ILE A 203 -30.56 17.71 35.51
N ALA A 204 -30.65 18.16 36.76
CA ALA A 204 -29.85 19.20 37.42
C ALA A 204 -28.39 18.79 37.69
N PRO A 205 -27.49 19.73 38.03
CA PRO A 205 -26.04 19.57 37.90
C PRO A 205 -25.44 18.84 39.11
N VAL A 206 -24.45 17.97 38.86
CA VAL A 206 -23.60 17.43 39.92
C VAL A 206 -22.34 18.28 40.02
N SER A 207 -22.07 18.65 41.26
CA SER A 207 -21.07 19.56 41.79
C SER A 207 -19.62 19.21 41.41
N ALA A 208 -18.81 20.26 41.36
CA ALA A 208 -17.41 20.30 40.95
C ALA A 208 -16.50 19.26 41.62
N VAL A 209 -15.62 18.69 40.80
CA VAL A 209 -14.46 17.85 41.16
C VAL A 209 -13.19 18.67 40.81
N PRO A 210 -12.12 18.62 41.62
CA PRO A 210 -11.15 19.70 41.74
C PRO A 210 -10.21 19.85 40.53
N ALA A 211 -9.69 21.07 40.39
CA ALA A 211 -8.74 21.48 39.36
C ALA A 211 -7.58 20.48 39.20
N THR A 212 -7.57 19.83 38.03
CA THR A 212 -6.48 18.98 37.53
C THR A 212 -5.61 19.80 36.57
N PRO A 213 -4.34 19.43 36.35
CA PRO A 213 -3.31 20.32 35.81
C PRO A 213 -3.66 20.74 34.37
N VAL A 214 -3.39 22.00 34.07
CA VAL A 214 -3.60 22.63 32.76
C VAL A 214 -2.84 21.82 31.70
N ALA A 215 -3.56 21.21 30.76
CA ALA A 215 -2.95 20.42 29.69
C ALA A 215 -2.68 21.32 28.48
N ASP A 216 -1.41 21.44 28.07
CA ASP A 216 -1.00 22.08 26.80
C ASP A 216 -1.52 21.34 25.55
N HIS A 217 -2.18 20.19 25.75
CA HIS A 217 -2.68 19.26 24.75
C HIS A 217 -4.09 18.78 25.10
N ILE A 218 -5.03 18.96 24.17
CA ILE A 218 -6.41 18.47 24.29
C ILE A 218 -6.62 17.30 23.34
N ARG A 219 -7.27 16.24 23.81
CA ARG A 219 -7.74 15.13 22.97
C ARG A 219 -9.27 15.10 23.00
N ILE A 220 -9.89 15.14 21.83
CA ILE A 220 -11.34 15.00 21.66
C ILE A 220 -11.67 13.82 20.76
N ASP A 221 -12.61 13.00 21.20
CA ASP A 221 -13.18 11.92 20.40
C ASP A 221 -14.54 12.36 19.86
N VAL A 222 -14.58 12.71 18.57
CA VAL A 222 -15.80 13.19 17.92
C VAL A 222 -16.74 12.05 17.52
N SER A 223 -16.35 10.78 17.71
CA SER A 223 -17.23 9.64 17.44
C SER A 223 -18.43 9.56 18.39
N TRP A 224 -18.36 10.24 19.53
CA TRP A 224 -19.42 10.31 20.54
C TRP A 224 -20.52 11.33 20.21
N PHE A 225 -20.36 12.10 19.13
CA PHE A 225 -21.29 13.16 18.73
C PHE A 225 -21.95 12.86 17.38
N ALA A 226 -23.18 13.36 17.23
CA ALA A 226 -23.92 13.28 15.96
C ALA A 226 -23.14 13.99 14.84
N PRO A 227 -23.21 13.55 13.56
CA PRO A 227 -22.40 14.08 12.46
C PRO A 227 -22.40 15.60 12.31
N ASP A 228 -23.54 16.24 12.58
CA ASP A 228 -23.76 17.69 12.53
C ASP A 228 -23.19 18.45 13.75
N GLU A 229 -22.86 17.75 14.83
CA GLU A 229 -22.29 18.31 16.07
C GLU A 229 -20.77 18.14 16.14
N ARG A 230 -20.18 17.19 15.40
CA ARG A 230 -18.74 16.86 15.45
C ARG A 230 -17.83 18.06 15.24
N THR A 231 -18.11 18.88 14.22
CA THR A 231 -17.34 20.09 13.92
C THR A 231 -17.46 21.12 15.04
N ARG A 232 -18.65 21.25 15.64
CA ARG A 232 -18.89 22.22 16.72
C ARG A 232 -18.10 21.87 17.97
N GLU A 233 -18.10 20.61 18.37
CA GLU A 233 -17.38 20.16 19.56
C GLU A 233 -15.86 20.16 19.35
N MET A 234 -15.38 19.85 18.15
CA MET A 234 -13.97 20.04 17.76
C MET A 234 -13.55 21.52 17.90
N VAL A 235 -14.33 22.46 17.36
CA VAL A 235 -14.05 23.90 17.45
C VAL A 235 -14.11 24.38 18.90
N ARG A 236 -15.05 23.86 19.69
CA ARG A 236 -15.15 24.16 21.13
C ARG A 236 -13.89 23.72 21.88
N ALA A 237 -13.40 22.51 21.61
CA ALA A 237 -12.16 22.00 22.20
C ALA A 237 -10.92 22.80 21.77
N ALA A 238 -10.88 23.26 20.51
CA ALA A 238 -9.81 24.11 19.99
C ALA A 238 -9.78 25.53 20.58
N ARG A 239 -10.92 26.03 21.06
CA ARG A 239 -11.06 27.37 21.64
C ARG A 239 -10.62 27.47 23.10
N ASP A 240 -10.18 26.37 23.71
CA ASP A 240 -9.56 26.45 25.03
C ASP A 240 -8.24 27.22 24.90
N ALA A 241 -8.21 28.44 25.46
CA ALA A 241 -7.14 29.43 25.30
C ALA A 241 -5.77 28.97 25.85
N ARG A 242 -5.70 27.78 26.47
CA ARG A 242 -4.47 27.21 27.05
C ARG A 242 -3.91 26.04 26.23
N ALA A 243 -4.61 25.54 25.22
CA ALA A 243 -4.14 24.41 24.41
C ALA A 243 -3.28 24.88 23.23
N THR A 244 -2.10 24.27 23.06
CA THR A 244 -1.23 24.47 21.89
C THR A 244 -1.35 23.32 20.88
N GLN A 245 -1.99 22.22 21.30
CA GLN A 245 -2.16 21.02 20.51
C GLN A 245 -3.56 20.42 20.71
N LEU A 246 -4.17 19.96 19.60
CA LEU A 246 -5.45 19.25 19.58
C LEU A 246 -5.28 17.91 18.87
N THR A 247 -5.70 16.82 19.52
CA THR A 247 -5.86 15.51 18.89
C THR A 247 -7.34 15.23 18.69
N VAL A 248 -7.75 14.98 17.44
CA VAL A 248 -9.12 14.63 17.08
C VAL A 248 -9.17 13.15 16.72
N VAL A 249 -10.09 12.41 17.33
CA VAL A 249 -10.43 11.03 16.96
C VAL A 249 -11.79 11.03 16.27
N ALA A 250 -11.88 10.60 15.01
CA ALA A 250 -13.13 10.55 14.25
C ALA A 250 -13.47 9.12 13.80
N PRO A 251 -14.75 8.77 13.69
CA PRO A 251 -15.18 7.41 13.39
C PRO A 251 -15.00 7.03 11.92
N ASP A 252 -14.85 8.00 11.02
CA ASP A 252 -14.80 7.76 9.58
C ASP A 252 -13.88 8.77 8.84
N PRO A 253 -13.32 8.41 7.67
CA PRO A 253 -12.41 9.26 6.89
C PRO A 253 -13.09 10.47 6.23
N THR A 254 -14.43 10.53 6.17
CA THR A 254 -15.12 11.66 5.52
C THR A 254 -14.95 12.94 6.34
N PHE A 255 -14.70 12.82 7.65
CA PHE A 255 -14.38 13.95 8.50
C PHE A 255 -13.00 14.57 8.20
N ASN A 256 -12.13 13.91 7.42
CA ASN A 256 -10.82 14.44 7.04
C ASN A 256 -10.92 15.71 6.20
N SER A 257 -11.89 15.80 5.27
CA SER A 257 -12.09 17.01 4.48
C SER A 257 -12.58 18.17 5.33
N VAL A 258 -13.38 17.89 6.36
CA VAL A 258 -13.86 18.88 7.34
C VAL A 258 -12.71 19.38 8.21
N LEU A 259 -11.86 18.47 8.69
CA LEU A 259 -10.64 18.78 9.45
C LEU A 259 -9.66 19.64 8.64
N LEU A 260 -9.36 19.23 7.40
CA LEU A 260 -8.47 19.94 6.50
C LEU A 260 -9.01 21.33 6.15
N GLY A 261 -10.31 21.43 5.85
CA GLY A 261 -10.97 22.71 5.55
C GLY A 261 -10.95 23.65 6.76
N TRP A 262 -11.20 23.13 7.95
CA TRP A 262 -11.14 23.92 9.18
C TRP A 262 -9.70 24.38 9.51
N CYS A 263 -8.70 23.51 9.42
CA CYS A 263 -7.30 23.90 9.63
C CYS A 263 -6.86 24.98 8.63
N ALA A 264 -7.26 24.88 7.37
CA ALA A 264 -6.95 25.88 6.35
C ALA A 264 -7.66 27.22 6.61
N ALA A 265 -8.91 27.20 7.09
CA ALA A 265 -9.70 28.40 7.38
C ALA A 265 -9.19 29.16 8.61
N GLU A 266 -8.82 28.45 9.68
CA GLU A 266 -8.36 29.04 10.94
C GLU A 266 -6.82 29.18 11.04
N GLY A 267 -6.09 28.74 10.01
CA GLY A 267 -4.63 28.82 9.96
C GLY A 267 -3.90 27.86 10.90
N HIS A 268 -4.53 26.75 11.30
CA HIS A 268 -3.93 25.73 12.15
C HIS A 268 -3.00 24.80 11.36
N THR A 269 -1.95 24.30 12.00
CA THR A 269 -0.99 23.40 11.35
C THR A 269 -1.35 21.94 11.61
N LEU A 270 -1.80 21.21 10.59
CA LEU A 270 -1.97 19.76 10.68
C LEU A 270 -0.58 19.09 10.76
N ARG A 271 -0.31 18.38 11.86
CA ARG A 271 0.97 17.69 12.11
C ARG A 271 0.95 16.25 11.63
N SER A 272 -0.17 15.56 11.83
CA SER A 272 -0.35 14.17 11.43
C SER A 272 -1.82 13.87 11.16
N LEU A 273 -2.09 12.98 10.20
CA LEU A 273 -3.41 12.45 9.89
C LEU A 273 -3.27 10.96 9.54
N ASN A 274 -3.72 10.10 10.44
CA ASN A 274 -3.66 8.65 10.23
C ASN A 274 -4.89 8.17 9.43
N GLY A 275 -4.63 7.52 8.29
CA GLY A 275 -5.65 6.99 7.37
C GLY A 275 -6.14 5.56 7.65
N SER A 276 -5.75 4.95 8.78
CA SER A 276 -6.13 3.58 9.14
C SER A 276 -6.45 3.46 10.64
N GLY A 277 -7.64 2.99 10.99
CA GLY A 277 -8.20 2.98 12.36
C GLY A 277 -9.19 4.14 12.61
N PRO A 278 -9.70 4.34 13.85
CA PRO A 278 -10.41 5.58 14.17
C PRO A 278 -9.47 6.73 13.83
N VAL A 279 -9.93 7.63 12.98
CA VAL A 279 -9.10 8.65 12.33
C VAL A 279 -8.50 9.53 13.43
N ILE A 280 -7.19 9.51 13.58
CA ILE A 280 -6.47 10.35 14.54
C ILE A 280 -5.77 11.46 13.77
N ALA A 281 -6.19 12.70 14.02
CA ALA A 281 -5.53 13.91 13.52
C ALA A 281 -4.84 14.64 14.68
N GLU A 282 -3.58 15.03 14.50
CA GLU A 282 -2.86 15.91 15.43
C GLU A 282 -2.70 17.29 14.80
N ILE A 283 -3.14 18.31 15.52
CA ILE A 283 -3.24 19.69 15.03
C ILE A 283 -2.49 20.58 16.02
N GLY A 284 -1.54 21.37 15.52
CA GLY A 284 -0.95 22.48 16.26
C GLY A 284 -1.86 23.70 16.18
N LEU A 285 -2.32 24.19 17.33
CA LEU A 285 -3.14 25.38 17.44
C LEU A 285 -2.24 26.62 17.47
N ASP A 286 -2.47 27.56 16.56
CA ASP A 286 -1.77 28.85 16.56
C ASP A 286 -2.48 29.82 17.52
N VAL A 287 -2.00 29.87 18.76
CA VAL A 287 -2.60 30.63 19.87
C VAL A 287 -2.39 32.14 19.77
N HIS A 288 -1.64 32.66 18.78
CA HIS A 288 -1.37 34.09 18.64
C HIS A 288 -2.43 34.91 17.86
N ARG A 289 -3.56 34.32 17.46
CA ARG A 289 -4.64 35.06 16.76
C ARG A 289 -6.04 34.95 17.37
N LEU A 290 -6.24 34.24 18.48
CA LEU A 290 -7.56 34.10 19.11
C LEU A 290 -8.09 35.36 19.83
N GLY A 291 -7.41 36.50 19.68
CA GLY A 291 -7.75 37.76 20.33
C GLY A 291 -7.77 38.95 19.37
N THR A 292 -8.63 38.97 18.35
CA THR A 292 -9.24 40.24 17.87
C THR A 292 -10.40 40.03 16.89
N SER A 293 -11.50 40.74 17.19
CA SER A 293 -12.72 40.99 16.39
C SER A 293 -13.83 39.93 16.38
N LEU A 294 -14.73 40.06 17.37
CA LEU A 294 -16.16 39.87 17.14
C LEU A 294 -16.71 41.20 16.61
N GLY A 295 -17.24 41.21 15.38
CA GLY A 295 -17.87 42.38 14.81
C GLY A 295 -18.27 42.25 13.34
N GLN A 296 -19.46 41.67 13.11
CA GLN A 296 -20.33 41.82 11.94
C GLN A 296 -20.16 40.90 10.70
N ALA A 297 -21.35 40.49 10.24
CA ALA A 297 -21.75 39.97 8.94
C ALA A 297 -21.52 38.48 8.64
N VAL A 298 -22.40 37.65 9.22
CA VAL A 298 -22.87 36.42 8.57
C VAL A 298 -23.68 36.84 7.35
N THR A 299 -23.26 36.45 6.15
CA THR A 299 -24.14 36.45 4.97
C THR A 299 -24.09 35.09 4.31
N ALA A 300 -25.29 34.54 4.17
CA ALA A 300 -25.69 33.24 3.67
C ALA A 300 -24.92 32.72 2.44
N LEU A 301 -24.46 31.46 2.55
CA LEU A 301 -24.27 30.59 1.39
C LEU A 301 -25.65 30.17 0.86
N ALA A 302 -25.96 30.59 -0.36
CA ALA A 302 -27.14 30.16 -1.10
C ALA A 302 -26.95 28.73 -1.68
N PRO A 303 -28.03 27.97 -1.90
CA PRO A 303 -27.99 26.53 -2.18
C PRO A 303 -27.73 26.23 -3.66
N ILE A 304 -26.92 25.20 -3.93
CA ILE A 304 -26.80 24.62 -5.28
C ILE A 304 -27.86 23.53 -5.42
N ALA A 305 -28.88 23.79 -6.24
CA ALA A 305 -29.82 22.80 -6.75
C ALA A 305 -29.25 22.08 -7.98
N PRO A 306 -29.74 20.88 -8.33
CA PRO A 306 -29.00 19.88 -9.08
C PRO A 306 -29.10 20.11 -10.60
N ALA A 307 -27.99 19.93 -11.32
CA ALA A 307 -28.02 19.81 -12.77
C ALA A 307 -27.00 18.78 -13.23
N GLN A 308 -27.52 17.87 -14.04
CA GLN A 308 -26.88 16.74 -14.65
C GLN A 308 -25.72 17.17 -15.55
N ALA A 309 -24.56 16.54 -15.36
CA ALA A 309 -23.52 16.48 -16.36
C ALA A 309 -22.85 15.11 -16.20
N GLU A 310 -22.91 14.30 -17.25
CA GLU A 310 -22.17 13.04 -17.35
C GLU A 310 -20.68 13.31 -17.07
N PRO A 311 -20.01 12.49 -16.25
CA PRO A 311 -18.60 12.71 -15.97
C PRO A 311 -17.79 12.34 -17.22
N GLN A 312 -17.36 13.35 -17.97
CA GLN A 312 -16.27 13.18 -18.92
C GLN A 312 -14.98 12.95 -18.15
N VAL A 313 -14.55 11.69 -18.18
CA VAL A 313 -13.29 11.19 -17.66
C VAL A 313 -12.15 11.97 -18.32
N THR A 314 -11.56 12.92 -17.60
CA THR A 314 -10.28 13.50 -17.99
C THR A 314 -9.19 12.76 -17.23
N ALA A 315 -8.70 11.68 -17.84
CA ALA A 315 -7.57 10.92 -17.35
C ALA A 315 -6.29 11.75 -17.42
N LEU A 316 -5.67 12.02 -16.27
CA LEU A 316 -4.24 12.36 -16.19
C LEU A 316 -3.68 12.00 -14.81
N ALA A 317 -3.59 10.69 -14.57
CA ALA A 317 -2.52 10.13 -13.76
C ALA A 317 -1.60 9.37 -14.72
N ALA A 318 -0.31 9.67 -14.73
CA ALA A 318 0.68 8.79 -15.35
C ALA A 318 0.52 7.37 -14.76
N PRO A 319 0.68 6.28 -15.54
CA PRO A 319 0.31 4.95 -15.11
C PRO A 319 1.22 4.48 -13.97
N GLY A 320 0.80 4.72 -12.73
CA GLY A 320 1.19 3.87 -11.61
C GLY A 320 0.65 2.48 -11.91
N ALA A 321 1.46 1.45 -11.72
CA ALA A 321 1.07 0.08 -12.05
C ALA A 321 -0.27 -0.25 -11.39
N ASN A 322 -1.27 -0.59 -12.22
CA ASN A 322 -2.65 -0.81 -11.81
C ASN A 322 -2.82 -2.21 -11.19
N ASN A 323 -1.92 -2.56 -10.27
CA ASN A 323 -1.75 -3.90 -9.75
C ASN A 323 -1.74 -3.85 -8.22
N CYS A 324 -2.38 -4.82 -7.60
CA CYS A 324 -2.49 -4.95 -6.14
C CYS A 324 -1.91 -6.31 -5.72
N ALA A 325 -0.99 -6.32 -4.75
CA ALA A 325 -0.39 -7.54 -4.22
C ALA A 325 -0.70 -7.69 -2.72
N LEU A 326 -1.39 -8.77 -2.34
CA LEU A 326 -1.78 -9.05 -0.96
C LEU A 326 -1.03 -10.28 -0.44
N LEU A 327 -0.31 -10.13 0.67
CA LEU A 327 0.31 -11.24 1.39
C LEU A 327 -0.64 -11.70 2.51
N VAL A 328 -1.22 -12.90 2.38
CA VAL A 328 -2.17 -13.43 3.36
C VAL A 328 -1.47 -14.49 4.21
N MET A 329 -1.12 -14.12 5.45
CA MET A 329 -0.41 -14.95 6.41
C MET A 329 -1.29 -15.40 7.58
N HIS A 330 -2.18 -14.52 8.05
CA HIS A 330 -3.08 -14.85 9.16
C HIS A 330 -4.30 -15.66 8.67
N ASN A 331 -4.94 -16.33 9.62
CA ASN A 331 -6.09 -17.19 9.37
C ASN A 331 -7.27 -16.87 10.29
N ASP A 332 -7.18 -15.75 10.99
CA ASP A 332 -8.26 -15.19 11.78
C ASP A 332 -9.34 -14.68 10.84
N HIS A 333 -10.60 -14.93 11.17
CA HIS A 333 -11.72 -14.62 10.31
C HIS A 333 -11.77 -13.15 9.90
N GLU A 334 -11.47 -12.23 10.83
CA GLU A 334 -11.46 -10.78 10.59
C GLU A 334 -10.34 -10.34 9.63
N ALA A 335 -9.13 -10.91 9.78
CA ALA A 335 -8.01 -10.64 8.90
C ALA A 335 -8.28 -11.14 7.47
N LEU A 336 -8.84 -12.35 7.36
CA LEU A 336 -9.24 -12.92 6.06
C LEU A 336 -10.39 -12.15 5.42
N LEU A 337 -11.34 -11.65 6.22
CA LEU A 337 -12.44 -10.81 5.76
C LEU A 337 -11.91 -9.49 5.20
N ALA A 338 -11.00 -8.82 5.93
CA ALA A 338 -10.35 -7.60 5.48
C ALA A 338 -9.55 -7.81 4.18
N ALA A 339 -8.77 -8.90 4.10
CA ALA A 339 -8.00 -9.25 2.91
C ALA A 339 -8.89 -9.40 1.67
N LEU A 340 -10.00 -10.13 1.79
CA LEU A 340 -10.91 -10.36 0.67
C LEU A 340 -11.77 -9.13 0.33
N LEU A 341 -12.17 -8.32 1.31
CA LEU A 341 -12.87 -7.06 1.04
C LEU A 341 -11.98 -6.12 0.21
N ILE A 342 -10.71 -6.00 0.58
CA ILE A 342 -9.74 -5.18 -0.14
C ILE A 342 -9.45 -5.78 -1.52
N ALA A 343 -9.31 -7.10 -1.63
CA ALA A 343 -9.13 -7.76 -2.93
C ALA A 343 -10.30 -7.50 -3.88
N ASN A 344 -11.54 -7.66 -3.41
CA ASN A 344 -12.74 -7.39 -4.20
C ASN A 344 -12.85 -5.90 -4.57
N GLY A 345 -12.57 -4.99 -3.63
CA GLY A 345 -12.61 -3.55 -3.91
C GLY A 345 -11.55 -3.11 -4.92
N ALA A 346 -10.33 -3.64 -4.82
CA ALA A 346 -9.25 -3.40 -5.77
C ALA A 346 -9.60 -3.95 -7.16
N ALA A 347 -10.09 -5.19 -7.24
CA ALA A 347 -10.51 -5.81 -8.50
C ALA A 347 -11.68 -5.06 -9.16
N ALA A 348 -12.68 -4.66 -8.39
CA ALA A 348 -13.81 -3.85 -8.87
C ALA A 348 -13.37 -2.44 -9.35
N SER A 349 -12.24 -1.93 -8.84
CA SER A 349 -11.62 -0.68 -9.29
C SER A 349 -10.75 -0.88 -10.55
N GLY A 350 -10.77 -2.08 -11.13
CA GLY A 350 -10.02 -2.44 -12.33
C GLY A 350 -8.56 -2.78 -12.07
N MET A 351 -8.14 -3.01 -10.82
CA MET A 351 -6.76 -3.41 -10.52
C MET A 351 -6.54 -4.91 -10.76
N ASP A 352 -5.36 -5.27 -11.28
CA ASP A 352 -4.91 -6.65 -11.34
C ASP A 352 -4.48 -7.11 -9.94
N VAL A 353 -5.34 -7.88 -9.26
CA VAL A 353 -5.11 -8.32 -7.88
C VAL A 353 -4.46 -9.70 -7.84
N THR A 354 -3.35 -9.80 -7.11
CA THR A 354 -2.69 -11.07 -6.77
C THR A 354 -2.68 -11.27 -5.26
N MET A 355 -3.22 -12.40 -4.79
CA MET A 355 -3.21 -12.80 -3.39
C MET A 355 -2.26 -13.99 -3.19
N PHE A 356 -1.23 -13.82 -2.37
CA PHE A 356 -0.30 -14.87 -2.00
C PHE A 356 -0.63 -15.43 -0.62
N PHE A 357 -1.06 -16.69 -0.57
CA PHE A 357 -1.46 -17.38 0.64
C PHE A 357 -0.30 -18.21 1.19
N THR A 358 0.13 -17.85 2.40
CA THR A 358 1.26 -18.48 3.08
C THR A 358 0.90 -18.78 4.54
N PHE A 359 1.68 -19.65 5.18
CA PHE A 359 1.47 -20.08 6.57
C PHE A 359 -0.02 -20.40 6.84
N TRP A 360 -0.61 -19.78 7.86
CA TRP A 360 -1.96 -20.07 8.29
C TRP A 360 -2.99 -19.68 7.24
N GLY A 361 -2.80 -18.57 6.52
CA GLY A 361 -3.70 -18.07 5.49
C GLY A 361 -3.95 -19.07 4.35
N LEU A 362 -3.01 -19.99 4.11
CA LEU A 362 -3.18 -21.11 3.17
C LEU A 362 -4.40 -21.99 3.49
N ASN A 363 -4.81 -22.07 4.76
CA ASN A 363 -5.97 -22.87 5.17
C ASN A 363 -7.29 -22.35 4.59
N LEU A 364 -7.37 -21.07 4.20
CA LEU A 364 -8.53 -20.50 3.54
C LEU A 364 -8.80 -21.18 2.18
N LEU A 365 -7.75 -21.58 1.46
CA LEU A 365 -7.86 -22.21 0.15
C LEU A 365 -8.26 -23.68 0.19
N ARG A 366 -8.32 -24.31 1.37
CA ARG A 366 -8.63 -25.74 1.50
C ARG A 366 -10.10 -26.03 1.16
N GLY A 367 -10.33 -26.94 0.22
CA GLY A 367 -11.66 -27.31 -0.25
C GLY A 367 -12.30 -28.40 0.59
N ASP A 368 -13.61 -28.34 0.86
CA ASP A 368 -14.34 -29.31 1.68
C ASP A 368 -14.17 -30.77 1.22
N ARG A 369 -14.06 -30.97 -0.09
CA ARG A 369 -13.80 -32.27 -0.72
C ARG A 369 -12.41 -32.29 -1.37
N PRO A 370 -11.80 -33.48 -1.54
CA PRO A 370 -10.55 -33.61 -2.27
C PRO A 370 -10.68 -33.10 -3.70
N ASN A 371 -9.69 -32.32 -4.16
CA ASN A 371 -9.64 -31.84 -5.54
C ASN A 371 -9.61 -33.03 -6.52
N PRO A 372 -10.59 -33.15 -7.44
CA PRO A 372 -10.60 -34.22 -8.43
C PRO A 372 -9.43 -34.10 -9.43
N ASN A 373 -8.92 -32.89 -9.65
CA ASN A 373 -7.89 -32.59 -10.66
C ASN A 373 -6.46 -32.83 -10.15
N ALA A 374 -6.29 -33.25 -8.89
CA ALA A 374 -4.98 -33.43 -8.28
C ALA A 374 -4.73 -34.89 -7.84
N PRO A 375 -3.54 -35.45 -8.13
CA PRO A 375 -3.18 -36.79 -7.72
C PRO A 375 -3.03 -36.90 -6.19
N LYS A 376 -3.01 -38.13 -5.68
CA LYS A 376 -2.72 -38.37 -4.25
C LYS A 376 -1.22 -38.25 -4.01
N GLU A 377 -0.83 -37.26 -3.22
CA GLU A 377 0.55 -37.07 -2.77
C GLU A 377 0.79 -37.74 -1.41
N LYS A 378 2.01 -38.22 -1.18
CA LYS A 378 2.38 -38.84 0.10
C LYS A 378 2.71 -37.74 1.12
N VAL A 379 2.10 -37.81 2.29
CA VAL A 379 2.39 -36.94 3.43
C VAL A 379 2.81 -37.77 4.63
N SER A 380 3.72 -37.25 5.45
CA SER A 380 4.16 -37.87 6.70
C SER A 380 3.00 -38.01 7.69
N PHE A 381 3.14 -38.95 8.64
CA PHE A 381 2.16 -39.15 9.71
C PHE A 381 1.94 -37.87 10.54
N ILE A 382 3.03 -37.17 10.90
CA ILE A 382 2.98 -35.92 11.67
C ILE A 382 2.28 -34.82 10.88
N GLN A 383 2.61 -34.69 9.59
CA GLN A 383 1.97 -33.74 8.67
C GLN A 383 0.46 -34.01 8.55
N ARG A 384 0.05 -35.28 8.47
CA ARG A 384 -1.36 -35.66 8.42
C ARG A 384 -2.12 -35.28 9.70
N MET A 385 -1.49 -35.51 10.86
CA MET A 385 -2.05 -35.12 12.16
C MET A 385 -2.17 -33.59 12.28
N PHE A 386 -1.10 -32.87 11.94
CA PHE A 386 -1.07 -31.40 11.97
C PHE A 386 -2.15 -30.80 11.05
N LYS A 387 -2.27 -31.29 9.81
CA LYS A 387 -3.31 -30.90 8.85
C LYS A 387 -4.74 -31.09 9.36
N TRP A 388 -4.98 -32.13 10.14
CA TRP A 388 -6.31 -32.42 10.68
C TRP A 388 -6.73 -31.44 11.78
N MET A 389 -5.77 -30.95 12.57
CA MET A 389 -6.00 -29.98 13.65
C MET A 389 -6.25 -28.55 13.14
N MET A 390 -5.77 -28.22 11.94
CA MET A 390 -5.93 -26.88 11.36
C MET A 390 -7.33 -26.65 10.76
N PRO A 391 -7.90 -25.44 10.93
CA PRO A 391 -9.17 -25.06 10.30
C PRO A 391 -9.09 -25.18 8.78
N LYS A 392 -10.25 -25.40 8.15
CA LYS A 392 -10.34 -25.79 6.74
C LYS A 392 -11.38 -24.94 6.02
N GLY A 393 -10.92 -24.16 5.04
CA GLY A 393 -11.78 -23.42 4.11
C GLY A 393 -12.46 -22.20 4.74
N PRO A 394 -13.20 -21.40 3.96
CA PRO A 394 -13.73 -20.11 4.40
C PRO A 394 -14.80 -20.21 5.51
N LYS A 395 -15.41 -21.38 5.69
CA LYS A 395 -16.51 -21.60 6.64
C LYS A 395 -16.08 -21.92 8.07
N ARG A 396 -14.82 -22.34 8.27
CA ARG A 396 -14.35 -22.88 9.56
C ARG A 396 -13.31 -22.00 10.24
N GLN A 397 -13.23 -20.73 9.85
CA GLN A 397 -12.23 -19.79 10.38
C GLN A 397 -12.70 -19.22 11.72
N ALA A 398 -11.85 -19.34 12.72
CA ALA A 398 -12.07 -18.79 14.04
C ALA A 398 -11.83 -17.27 14.06
N LEU A 399 -12.47 -16.56 14.98
CA LEU A 399 -12.11 -15.16 15.23
C LEU A 399 -10.74 -15.09 15.92
N GLY A 400 -9.96 -14.07 15.59
CA GLY A 400 -8.67 -13.82 16.24
C GLY A 400 -8.83 -13.25 17.65
N GLN A 401 -9.94 -12.54 17.91
CA GLN A 401 -10.31 -12.03 19.22
C GLN A 401 -11.75 -12.42 19.55
N MET A 402 -12.06 -12.56 20.84
CA MET A 402 -13.44 -12.84 21.32
C MET A 402 -14.11 -14.07 20.68
N ASN A 403 -13.35 -15.11 20.32
CA ASN A 403 -13.93 -16.29 19.68
C ASN A 403 -14.88 -17.07 20.61
N PHE A 404 -14.66 -17.06 21.94
CA PHE A 404 -15.47 -17.76 22.95
C PHE A 404 -15.87 -19.20 22.54
N GLY A 405 -14.91 -19.98 22.04
CA GLY A 405 -15.17 -21.35 21.58
C GLY A 405 -16.05 -21.47 20.32
N GLY A 406 -16.19 -20.40 19.54
CA GLY A 406 -17.00 -20.32 18.32
C GLY A 406 -18.29 -19.51 18.47
N VAL A 407 -18.69 -19.14 19.69
CA VAL A 407 -19.90 -18.32 19.93
C VAL A 407 -19.75 -16.93 19.34
N GLY A 408 -18.58 -16.30 19.51
CA GLY A 408 -18.31 -14.97 18.96
C GLY A 408 -18.41 -14.96 17.44
N ARG A 409 -17.96 -16.04 16.78
CA ARG A 409 -18.04 -16.16 15.32
C ARG A 409 -19.48 -16.15 14.81
N GLY A 410 -20.35 -16.94 15.45
CA GLY A 410 -21.78 -16.98 15.09
C GLY A 410 -22.48 -15.64 15.31
N MET A 411 -22.13 -14.93 16.39
CA MET A 411 -22.65 -13.59 16.67
C MET A 411 -22.21 -12.58 15.60
N LEU A 412 -20.93 -12.55 15.25
CA LEU A 412 -20.41 -11.66 14.21
C LEU A 412 -21.07 -11.94 12.85
N ASP A 413 -21.14 -13.20 12.43
CA ASP A 413 -21.80 -13.59 11.18
C ASP A 413 -23.28 -13.15 11.17
N SER A 414 -23.98 -13.23 12.30
CA SER A 414 -25.37 -12.77 12.41
C SER A 414 -25.51 -11.26 12.28
N ILE A 415 -24.61 -10.48 12.89
CA ILE A 415 -24.58 -9.02 12.78
C ILE A 415 -24.31 -8.61 11.33
N MET A 416 -23.31 -9.23 10.70
CA MET A 416 -22.94 -8.96 9.31
C MET A 416 -24.08 -9.27 8.33
N LYS A 417 -24.76 -10.42 8.51
CA LYS A 417 -25.95 -10.77 7.71
C LYS A 417 -27.09 -9.76 7.90
N GLY A 418 -27.31 -9.30 9.13
CA GLY A 418 -28.31 -8.26 9.42
C GLY A 418 -28.03 -6.94 8.72
N GLN A 419 -26.74 -6.64 8.44
CA GLN A 419 -26.29 -5.46 7.70
C GLN A 419 -26.11 -5.71 6.20
N ASN A 420 -26.51 -6.89 5.69
CA ASN A 420 -26.36 -7.28 4.29
C ASN A 420 -24.91 -7.26 3.79
N LEU A 421 -23.95 -7.57 4.65
CA LEU A 421 -22.55 -7.72 4.27
C LEU A 421 -22.28 -9.12 3.71
N MET A 422 -21.42 -9.18 2.69
CA MET A 422 -20.93 -10.46 2.17
C MET A 422 -20.08 -11.18 3.21
N LEU A 423 -20.24 -12.50 3.29
CA LEU A 423 -19.45 -13.34 4.19
C LEU A 423 -18.17 -13.82 3.49
N LEU A 424 -17.27 -14.42 4.26
CA LEU A 424 -15.99 -14.92 3.74
C LEU A 424 -16.12 -15.87 2.53
N PRO A 425 -17.06 -16.84 2.50
CA PRO A 425 -17.24 -17.69 1.33
C PRO A 425 -17.64 -16.90 0.08
N ASP A 426 -18.59 -15.97 0.23
CA ASP A 426 -19.13 -15.18 -0.88
C ASP A 426 -18.08 -14.21 -1.43
N LEU A 427 -17.28 -13.60 -0.54
CA LEU A 427 -16.17 -12.73 -0.94
C LEU A 427 -15.06 -13.49 -1.67
N LEU A 428 -14.79 -14.73 -1.27
CA LEU A 428 -13.79 -15.58 -1.91
C LEU A 428 -14.24 -16.00 -3.31
N GLU A 429 -15.52 -16.39 -3.45
CA GLU A 429 -16.16 -16.70 -4.74
C GLU A 429 -16.20 -15.46 -5.66
N SER A 430 -16.58 -14.31 -5.11
CA SER A 430 -16.59 -13.05 -5.85
C SER A 430 -15.20 -12.65 -6.33
N ALA A 431 -14.16 -12.78 -5.49
CA ALA A 431 -12.78 -12.52 -5.88
C ALA A 431 -12.35 -13.43 -7.04
N GLN A 432 -12.67 -14.72 -6.98
CA GLN A 432 -12.41 -15.65 -8.09
C GLN A 432 -13.11 -15.21 -9.38
N SER A 433 -14.40 -14.87 -9.30
CA SER A 433 -15.19 -14.47 -10.48
C SER A 433 -14.68 -13.20 -11.17
N GLN A 434 -14.01 -12.33 -10.41
CA GLN A 434 -13.36 -11.11 -10.89
C GLN A 434 -11.95 -11.36 -11.45
N GLY A 435 -11.49 -12.60 -11.50
CA GLY A 435 -10.16 -12.95 -12.02
C GLY A 435 -9.02 -12.67 -11.05
N VAL A 436 -9.29 -12.50 -9.74
CA VAL A 436 -8.24 -12.35 -8.74
C VAL A 436 -7.34 -13.57 -8.76
N LYS A 437 -6.03 -13.33 -8.94
CA LYS A 437 -5.03 -14.39 -9.03
C LYS A 437 -4.66 -14.89 -7.64
N PHE A 438 -4.76 -16.19 -7.40
CA PHE A 438 -4.37 -16.80 -6.14
C PHE A 438 -3.03 -17.55 -6.31
N ILE A 439 -2.11 -17.35 -5.37
CA ILE A 439 -0.85 -18.09 -5.32
C ILE A 439 -0.76 -18.82 -3.99
N ALA A 440 -0.68 -20.16 -4.02
CA ALA A 440 -0.42 -20.98 -2.84
C ALA A 440 1.08 -21.18 -2.62
N CYS A 441 1.57 -20.83 -1.44
CA CYS A 441 2.96 -20.99 -1.04
C CYS A 441 3.34 -22.47 -0.91
N THR A 442 4.18 -22.98 -1.81
CA THR A 442 4.58 -24.40 -1.83
C THR A 442 5.39 -24.82 -0.60
N MET A 443 6.22 -23.91 -0.07
CA MET A 443 6.96 -24.16 1.17
C MET A 443 6.00 -24.36 2.35
N SER A 444 4.98 -23.50 2.48
CA SER A 444 3.95 -23.67 3.52
C SER A 444 3.15 -24.94 3.31
N MET A 445 2.78 -25.28 2.07
CA MET A 445 2.13 -26.56 1.74
C MET A 445 2.94 -27.77 2.21
N SER A 446 4.25 -27.79 1.91
CA SER A 446 5.20 -28.83 2.33
C SER A 446 5.28 -28.94 3.85
N VAL A 447 5.52 -27.84 4.55
CA VAL A 447 5.63 -27.82 6.02
C VAL A 447 4.33 -28.28 6.69
N MET A 448 3.19 -27.83 6.19
CA MET A 448 1.86 -28.05 6.78
C MET A 448 1.20 -29.36 6.34
N GLY A 449 1.81 -30.11 5.41
CA GLY A 449 1.23 -31.34 4.86
C GLY A 449 -0.01 -31.13 3.98
N ILE A 450 -0.19 -29.92 3.46
CA ILE A 450 -1.29 -29.55 2.58
C ILE A 450 -0.88 -29.87 1.14
N THR A 451 -1.60 -30.77 0.49
CA THR A 451 -1.34 -31.22 -0.88
C THR A 451 -2.21 -30.45 -1.87
N LYS A 452 -1.90 -30.51 -3.17
CA LYS A 452 -2.77 -29.91 -4.20
C LYS A 452 -4.19 -30.49 -4.16
N ARG A 453 -4.30 -31.74 -3.71
CA ARG A 453 -5.57 -32.45 -3.49
C ARG A 453 -6.40 -31.91 -2.32
N ASP A 454 -5.79 -31.19 -1.38
CA ASP A 454 -6.51 -30.58 -0.26
C ASP A 454 -7.08 -29.19 -0.60
N LEU A 455 -6.64 -28.56 -1.69
CA LEU A 455 -7.07 -27.22 -2.11
C LEU A 455 -8.33 -27.28 -2.99
N HIS A 456 -9.18 -26.26 -2.90
CA HIS A 456 -10.31 -26.12 -3.81
C HIS A 456 -9.80 -25.80 -5.24
N PRO A 457 -10.41 -26.35 -6.30
CA PRO A 457 -9.98 -26.14 -7.68
C PRO A 457 -10.40 -24.75 -8.20
N TYR A 458 -9.76 -23.69 -7.71
CA TYR A 458 -9.95 -22.34 -8.25
C TYR A 458 -9.29 -22.20 -9.63
N ASP A 459 -9.93 -21.46 -10.54
CA ASP A 459 -9.50 -21.34 -11.94
C ASP A 459 -8.12 -20.66 -12.10
N HIS A 460 -7.82 -19.70 -11.22
CA HIS A 460 -6.59 -18.90 -11.25
C HIS A 460 -5.67 -19.18 -10.06
N LEU A 461 -5.67 -20.42 -9.56
CA LEU A 461 -4.76 -20.85 -8.51
C LEU A 461 -3.43 -21.35 -9.10
N GLU A 462 -2.36 -20.64 -8.76
CA GLU A 462 -1.00 -21.03 -9.05
C GLU A 462 -0.26 -21.53 -7.80
N TYR A 463 0.80 -22.29 -8.02
CA TYR A 463 1.67 -22.79 -6.96
C TYR A 463 3.02 -22.09 -7.09
N GLY A 464 3.37 -21.30 -6.08
CA GLY A 464 4.53 -20.41 -6.13
C GLY A 464 5.27 -20.37 -4.81
N GLY A 465 6.48 -19.84 -4.88
CA GLY A 465 7.32 -19.57 -3.75
C GLY A 465 7.52 -18.08 -3.56
N VAL A 466 8.56 -17.72 -2.81
CA VAL A 466 8.84 -16.33 -2.46
C VAL A 466 9.12 -15.48 -3.71
N ALA A 467 9.74 -16.06 -4.75
CA ALA A 467 10.06 -15.30 -5.95
C ALA A 467 8.82 -14.89 -6.75
N ALA A 468 7.80 -15.76 -6.81
CA ALA A 468 6.50 -15.43 -7.40
C ALA A 468 5.84 -14.23 -6.70
N PHE A 469 5.86 -14.20 -5.37
CA PHE A 469 5.29 -13.08 -4.62
C PHE A 469 6.08 -11.78 -4.82
N VAL A 470 7.41 -11.84 -4.72
CA VAL A 470 8.27 -10.66 -4.88
C VAL A 470 8.10 -10.01 -6.26
N ASP A 471 7.92 -10.81 -7.30
CA ASP A 471 7.65 -10.31 -8.65
C ASP A 471 6.28 -9.62 -8.75
N ALA A 472 5.24 -10.24 -8.17
CA ALA A 472 3.90 -9.64 -8.09
C ALA A 472 3.91 -8.32 -7.29
N ALA A 473 4.62 -8.27 -6.17
CA ALA A 473 4.71 -7.09 -5.32
C ALA A 473 5.55 -5.96 -5.96
N ARG A 474 6.64 -6.29 -6.69
CA ARG A 474 7.47 -5.30 -7.39
C ARG A 474 6.68 -4.53 -8.44
N GLY A 475 5.76 -5.19 -9.12
CA GLY A 475 4.87 -4.59 -10.10
C GLY A 475 3.63 -3.93 -9.51
N ALA A 476 3.38 -4.00 -8.21
CA ALA A 476 2.15 -3.51 -7.60
C ALA A 476 2.24 -2.04 -7.17
N GLY A 477 1.24 -1.25 -7.54
CA GLY A 477 1.04 0.11 -7.00
C GLY A 477 0.55 0.10 -5.55
N LEU A 478 -0.05 -1.01 -5.10
CA LEU A 478 -0.52 -1.23 -3.73
C LEU A 478 -0.07 -2.60 -3.22
N HIS A 479 0.59 -2.64 -2.06
CA HIS A 479 0.98 -3.87 -1.38
C HIS A 479 0.56 -3.85 0.09
N MET A 480 -0.04 -4.94 0.57
CA MET A 480 -0.52 -5.05 1.96
C MET A 480 -0.27 -6.46 2.50
N VAL A 481 -0.22 -6.58 3.82
CA VAL A 481 -0.05 -7.85 4.54
C VAL A 481 -1.24 -8.05 5.46
N PHE A 482 -1.81 -9.25 5.44
CA PHE A 482 -2.98 -9.65 6.20
C PHE A 482 -2.73 -10.85 7.09
#